data_AF-A0A7S3TQK3-F1
#
_entry.id   AF-A0A7S3TQK3-F1
#
_cell.length_a   1.000
_cell.length_b   1.000
_cell.length_c   1.000
_cell.angle_alpha   90.00
_cell.angle_beta   90.00
_cell.angle_gamma   90.00
#
_symmetry.space_group_name_H-M   'P 1'
#
loop_
_entity.id
_entity.type
_entity.pdbx_description
1 polymer ?
#
loop_
_entity_poly.entity_id
_entity_poly.type
_entity_poly.pdbx_seq_one_letter_code
_entity_poly.pdbx_strand_id
1 'polypeptide(L)'
;AGSRRLFKCEWYNPTCSFKDRGTTVMLSLLRQQGITEVLEDSSGNGGASVACYAAAGGIKATIMAPDSTSPAKTVQMKAHGATVELIPGSRQATADAAVATHGRGGKLFYASHNWQAF
;
A
#
# COMPACT_ATOMS: atom_id res chain seq x y z
N ALA A 1 -1.55 -44.39 -3.27
CA ALA A 1 -0.54 -43.75 -4.13
C ALA A 1 -0.44 -42.27 -3.75
N GLY A 2 0.77 -41.72 -3.59
CA GLY A 2 0.96 -40.28 -3.30
C GLY A 2 0.99 -39.45 -4.58
N SER A 3 0.28 -38.33 -4.61
CA SER A 3 0.28 -37.38 -5.73
C SER A 3 1.30 -36.25 -5.50
N ARG A 4 1.99 -35.83 -6.57
CA ARG A 4 2.95 -34.72 -6.52
C ARG A 4 2.23 -33.40 -6.27
N ARG A 5 2.66 -32.65 -5.25
CA ARG A 5 2.16 -31.31 -4.91
C ARG A 5 3.23 -30.27 -5.23
N LEU A 6 2.84 -29.17 -5.85
CA LEU A 6 3.70 -28.02 -6.13
C LEU A 6 3.12 -26.80 -5.42
N PHE A 7 4.00 -25.92 -4.96
CA PHE A 7 3.62 -24.69 -4.27
C PHE A 7 4.25 -23.50 -4.98
N LYS A 8 3.46 -22.43 -5.15
CA LYS A 8 3.97 -21.14 -5.58
C LYS A 8 4.20 -20.28 -4.34
N CYS A 9 5.45 -20.27 -3.88
CA CYS A 9 5.85 -19.66 -2.61
C CYS A 9 5.98 -18.13 -2.73
N GLU A 10 4.86 -17.41 -2.77
CA GLU A 10 4.83 -15.93 -2.93
C GLU A 10 5.38 -15.14 -1.72
N TRP A 11 5.70 -15.81 -0.60
CA TRP A 11 6.37 -15.17 0.54
C TRP A 11 7.85 -14.89 0.30
N TYR A 12 8.42 -15.31 -0.85
CA TYR A 12 9.77 -14.93 -1.26
C TYR A 12 9.84 -13.57 -1.98
N ASN A 13 8.70 -12.93 -2.26
CA ASN A 13 8.70 -11.56 -2.77
C ASN A 13 9.23 -10.57 -1.71
N PRO A 14 9.71 -9.38 -2.08
CA PRO A 14 10.32 -8.41 -1.17
C PRO A 14 9.54 -8.09 0.12
N THR A 15 8.20 -8.07 0.07
CA THR A 15 7.37 -7.82 1.26
C THR A 15 6.74 -9.08 1.86
N CYS A 16 7.20 -10.25 1.42
CA CYS A 16 6.64 -11.56 1.79
C CYS A 16 5.17 -11.71 1.39
N SER A 17 4.72 -11.02 0.34
CA SER A 17 3.34 -11.09 -0.13
C SER A 17 3.23 -11.20 -1.65
N PHE A 18 2.13 -11.80 -2.12
CA PHE A 18 1.78 -11.77 -3.55
C PHE A 18 1.38 -10.37 -4.04
N LYS A 19 1.02 -9.45 -3.12
CA LYS A 19 0.57 -8.09 -3.46
C LYS A 19 1.62 -7.28 -4.22
N ASP A 20 2.89 -7.60 -3.99
CA ASP A 20 4.06 -7.07 -4.68
C ASP A 20 3.88 -7.04 -6.20
N ARG A 21 3.25 -8.08 -6.77
CA ARG A 21 2.99 -8.19 -8.22
C ARG A 21 2.11 -7.07 -8.76
N GLY A 22 1.02 -6.76 -8.07
CA GLY A 22 0.10 -5.71 -8.51
C GLY A 22 0.67 -4.33 -8.22
N THR A 23 1.24 -4.16 -7.04
CA THR A 23 1.78 -2.88 -6.60
C THR A 23 2.93 -2.39 -7.48
N THR A 24 3.84 -3.26 -7.90
CA THR A 24 4.96 -2.86 -8.77
C THR A 24 4.46 -2.33 -10.12
N VAL A 25 3.43 -2.95 -10.70
CA VAL A 25 2.82 -2.50 -11.95
C VAL A 25 2.14 -1.15 -11.76
N MET A 26 1.29 -1.04 -10.73
CA MET A 26 0.57 0.19 -10.40
C MET A 26 1.52 1.37 -10.19
N LEU A 27 2.54 1.23 -9.33
CA LEU A 27 3.46 2.33 -9.03
C LEU A 27 4.38 2.66 -10.21
N SER A 28 4.71 1.69 -11.07
CA SER A 28 5.44 1.97 -12.31
C SER A 28 4.62 2.84 -13.26
N LEU A 29 3.32 2.55 -13.40
CA LEU A 29 2.41 3.36 -14.22
C LEU A 29 2.23 4.76 -13.64
N LEU A 30 1.96 4.87 -12.34
CA LEU A 30 1.81 6.17 -11.67
C LEU A 30 3.08 7.01 -11.81
N ARG A 31 4.27 6.40 -11.68
CA ARG A 31 5.54 7.08 -11.93
C ARG A 31 5.65 7.60 -13.36
N GLN A 32 5.25 6.81 -14.37
CA GLN A 32 5.25 7.24 -15.77
C GLN A 32 4.30 8.42 -16.02
N GLN A 33 3.20 8.51 -15.27
CA GLN A 33 2.25 9.62 -15.31
C GLN A 33 2.73 10.86 -14.52
N GLY A 34 3.93 10.82 -13.92
CA GLY A 34 4.49 11.93 -13.15
C GLY A 34 3.93 12.06 -11.73
N ILE A 35 3.22 11.05 -11.23
CA ILE A 35 2.79 10.98 -9.84
C ILE A 35 4.03 10.78 -8.96
N THR A 36 4.13 11.58 -7.90
CA THR A 36 5.29 11.61 -7.00
C THR A 36 4.92 11.28 -5.56
N GLU A 37 3.63 11.24 -5.23
CA GLU A 37 3.13 10.98 -3.88
C GLU A 37 1.85 10.13 -3.96
N VAL A 38 1.76 9.10 -3.13
CA VAL A 38 0.61 8.18 -3.06
C VAL A 38 0.09 8.03 -1.64
N LEU A 39 -1.22 7.78 -1.55
CA LEU A 39 -1.93 7.43 -0.32
C LEU A 39 -2.48 6.00 -0.44
N GLU A 40 -2.28 5.17 0.59
CA GLU A 40 -2.84 3.83 0.70
C GLU A 40 -3.51 3.65 2.08
N ASP A 41 -4.66 3.01 2.16
CA ASP A 41 -5.48 2.88 3.38
C ASP A 41 -5.46 1.44 3.98
N SER A 42 -4.39 0.68 3.75
CA SER A 42 -4.25 -0.71 4.19
C SER A 42 -3.26 -0.88 5.35
N SER A 43 -3.75 -1.46 6.45
CA SER A 43 -2.97 -1.80 7.65
C SER A 43 -2.18 -3.12 7.57
N GLY A 44 -2.13 -3.77 6.39
CA GLY A 44 -1.51 -5.08 6.22
C GLY A 44 -0.58 -5.15 5.00
N ASN A 45 -0.54 -6.32 4.34
CA ASN A 45 0.36 -6.56 3.20
C ASN A 45 0.22 -5.53 2.06
N GLY A 46 -0.95 -4.88 1.91
CA GLY A 46 -1.15 -3.83 0.91
C GLY A 46 -0.28 -2.62 1.19
N GLY A 47 -0.39 -2.07 2.40
CA GLY A 47 0.43 -0.94 2.81
C GLY A 47 1.93 -1.28 2.83
N ALA A 48 2.31 -2.49 3.23
CA ALA A 48 3.72 -2.92 3.20
C ALA A 48 4.27 -2.97 1.77
N SER A 49 3.50 -3.56 0.84
CA SER A 49 3.83 -3.60 -0.58
C SER A 49 3.95 -2.19 -1.17
N VAL A 50 2.96 -1.31 -0.94
CA VAL A 50 3.00 0.07 -1.43
C VAL A 50 4.19 0.82 -0.88
N ALA A 51 4.46 0.73 0.43
CA ALA A 51 5.61 1.38 1.05
C ALA A 51 6.94 0.92 0.41
N CYS A 52 7.12 -0.39 0.24
CA CYS A 52 8.34 -0.97 -0.35
C CYS A 52 8.57 -0.48 -1.78
N TYR A 53 7.57 -0.63 -2.65
CA TYR A 53 7.73 -0.32 -4.07
C TYR A 53 7.65 1.18 -4.36
N ALA A 54 7.00 1.98 -3.50
CA ALA A 54 7.02 3.44 -3.63
C ALA A 54 8.42 3.96 -3.31
N ALA A 55 9.05 3.46 -2.25
CA ALA A 55 10.44 3.77 -1.93
C ALA A 55 11.40 3.38 -3.08
N ALA A 56 11.24 2.18 -3.64
CA ALA A 56 12.02 1.74 -4.80
C ALA A 56 11.77 2.60 -6.06
N GLY A 57 10.55 3.12 -6.22
CA GLY A 57 10.14 3.97 -7.34
C GLY A 57 10.45 5.47 -7.17
N GLY A 58 10.96 5.90 -6.02
CA GLY A 58 11.14 7.32 -5.70
C GLY A 58 9.82 8.09 -5.52
N ILE A 59 8.75 7.39 -5.13
CA ILE A 59 7.43 7.95 -4.84
C ILE A 59 7.28 8.03 -3.31
N LYS A 60 6.80 9.15 -2.78
CA LYS A 60 6.47 9.24 -1.35
C LYS A 60 5.18 8.48 -1.07
N ALA A 61 5.15 7.70 0.01
CA ALA A 61 3.96 6.95 0.41
C ALA A 61 3.48 7.37 1.79
N THR A 62 2.18 7.65 1.89
CA THR A 62 1.46 7.70 3.16
C THR A 62 0.55 6.48 3.26
N ILE A 63 0.64 5.76 4.38
CA ILE A 63 -0.22 4.62 4.69
C ILE A 63 -1.15 4.99 5.85
N MET A 64 -2.45 5.05 5.60
CA MET A 64 -3.48 5.19 6.61
C MET A 64 -3.92 3.82 7.11
N ALA A 65 -4.03 3.68 8.43
CA ALA A 65 -4.45 2.43 9.07
C ALA A 65 -5.30 2.75 10.31
N PRO A 66 -6.24 1.88 10.73
CA PRO A 66 -6.95 2.08 12.00
C PRO A 66 -5.98 2.22 13.18
N ASP A 67 -6.30 3.05 14.16
CA ASP A 67 -5.52 3.24 15.40
C ASP A 67 -5.34 1.95 16.22
N SER A 68 -6.29 1.03 16.11
CA SER A 68 -6.23 -0.33 16.64
C SER A 68 -5.25 -1.26 15.92
N THR A 69 -4.58 -0.80 14.84
CA THR A 69 -3.62 -1.60 14.09
C THR A 69 -2.41 -1.94 14.97
N SER A 70 -2.11 -3.24 15.07
CA SER A 70 -0.94 -3.72 15.79
C SER A 70 0.35 -3.03 15.30
N PRO A 71 1.20 -2.51 16.20
CA PRO A 71 2.45 -1.87 15.83
C PRO A 71 3.32 -2.72 14.91
N ALA A 72 3.35 -4.05 15.14
CA ALA A 72 4.11 -5.00 14.34
C ALA A 72 3.75 -4.97 12.85
N LYS A 73 2.50 -4.67 12.50
CA LYS A 73 2.07 -4.54 11.09
C LYS A 73 2.55 -3.24 10.44
N THR A 74 2.81 -2.21 11.24
CA THR A 74 3.27 -0.90 10.73
C THR A 74 4.78 -0.82 10.59
N VAL A 75 5.54 -1.67 11.29
CA VAL A 75 7.02 -1.63 11.33
C VAL A 75 7.61 -1.72 9.92
N GLN A 76 7.16 -2.67 9.09
CA GLN A 76 7.69 -2.85 7.75
C GLN A 76 7.44 -1.63 6.85
N MET A 77 6.25 -1.02 6.95
CA MET A 77 5.91 0.19 6.19
C MET A 77 6.81 1.37 6.56
N LYS A 78 7.01 1.57 7.87
CA LYS A 78 7.90 2.61 8.41
C LYS A 78 9.36 2.36 8.03
N ALA A 79 9.80 1.10 8.06
CA ALA A 79 11.16 0.72 7.68
C ALA A 79 11.45 0.98 6.19
N HIS A 80 10.45 0.89 5.32
CA HIS A 80 10.55 1.32 3.92
C HIS A 80 10.48 2.84 3.73
N GLY A 81 10.29 3.62 4.80
CA GLY A 81 10.27 5.09 4.75
C GLY A 81 8.90 5.70 4.46
N ALA A 82 7.82 4.92 4.52
CA ALA A 82 6.47 5.48 4.39
C ALA A 82 6.04 6.22 5.67
N THR A 83 5.30 7.32 5.49
CA THR A 83 4.54 7.94 6.58
C THR A 83 3.39 7.02 6.95
N VAL A 84 3.23 6.69 8.23
CA VAL A 84 2.09 5.88 8.70
C VAL A 84 1.19 6.73 9.59
N GLU A 85 -0.05 6.92 9.15
CA GLU A 85 -1.07 7.69 9.86
C GLU A 85 -2.10 6.74 10.46
N LEU A 86 -2.24 6.81 11.78
CA LEU A 86 -3.23 6.03 12.52
C LEU A 86 -4.53 6.81 12.62
N ILE A 87 -5.60 6.28 12.02
CA ILE A 87 -6.91 6.89 11.94
C ILE A 87 -7.80 6.34 13.05
N PRO A 88 -8.40 7.19 13.91
CA PRO A 88 -9.32 6.74 14.94
C PRO A 88 -10.50 5.96 14.37
N GLY A 89 -10.79 4.80 14.95
CA GLY A 89 -11.98 4.01 14.65
C GLY A 89 -11.74 2.83 13.71
N SER A 90 -12.70 2.60 12.81
CA SER A 90 -12.79 1.35 12.04
C SER A 90 -12.00 1.39 10.72
N ARG A 91 -11.92 0.23 10.05
CA ARG A 91 -11.40 0.15 8.67
C ARG A 91 -12.19 1.02 7.69
N GLN A 92 -13.51 1.17 7.92
CA GLN A 92 -14.34 2.05 7.12
C GLN A 92 -14.00 3.52 7.38
N ALA A 93 -13.86 3.93 8.64
CA ALA A 93 -13.45 5.28 8.99
C ALA A 93 -12.08 5.65 8.38
N THR A 94 -11.16 4.68 8.30
CA THR A 94 -9.87 4.85 7.59
C THR A 94 -10.06 5.08 6.09
N ALA A 95 -10.93 4.31 5.44
CA ALA A 95 -11.23 4.48 4.01
C ALA A 95 -11.88 5.86 3.74
N ASP A 96 -12.84 6.25 4.58
CA ASP A 96 -13.54 7.52 4.47
C ASP A 96 -12.55 8.70 4.65
N ALA A 97 -11.61 8.58 5.60
CA ALA A 97 -10.54 9.56 5.80
C ALA A 97 -9.59 9.64 4.59
N ALA A 98 -9.27 8.50 3.95
CA ALA A 98 -8.42 8.48 2.77
C ALA A 98 -9.11 9.15 1.57
N VAL A 99 -10.39 8.86 1.33
CA VAL A 99 -11.21 9.53 0.30
C VAL A 99 -11.31 11.04 0.57
N ALA A 100 -11.60 11.42 1.81
CA ALA A 100 -11.69 12.83 2.20
C ALA A 100 -10.35 13.58 2.06
N THR A 101 -9.21 12.89 2.25
CA THR A 101 -7.87 13.44 2.05
C THR A 101 -7.56 13.62 0.57
N HIS A 102 -7.89 12.62 -0.25
CA HIS A 102 -7.70 12.67 -1.69
C HIS A 102 -8.53 13.78 -2.36
N GLY A 103 -9.78 13.98 -1.95
CA GLY A 103 -10.69 14.99 -2.51
C GLY A 103 -10.27 16.45 -2.31
N ARG A 104 -9.19 16.74 -1.57
CA ARG A 104 -8.72 18.10 -1.26
C ARG A 104 -7.84 18.75 -2.35
N GLY A 105 -7.57 18.03 -3.44
CA GLY A 105 -6.78 18.53 -4.57
C GLY A 105 -5.25 18.46 -4.33
N GLY A 106 -4.49 18.10 -5.37
CA GLY A 106 -3.03 17.98 -5.31
C GLY A 106 -2.47 16.86 -6.17
N LYS A 107 -1.16 16.58 -6.04
CA LYS A 107 -0.45 15.47 -6.73
C LYS A 107 -0.57 14.12 -5.99
N LEU A 108 -1.34 14.08 -4.90
CA LEU A 108 -1.51 12.90 -4.05
C LEU A 108 -2.52 11.93 -4.70
N PHE A 109 -2.00 10.84 -5.24
CA PHE A 109 -2.84 9.81 -5.85
C PHE A 109 -3.32 8.80 -4.80
N TYR A 110 -4.62 8.55 -4.73
CA TYR A 110 -5.17 7.53 -3.85
C TYR A 110 -5.01 6.14 -4.50
N ALA A 111 -3.98 5.41 -4.08
CA ALA A 111 -3.60 4.13 -4.66
C ALA A 111 -4.52 2.99 -4.24
N SER A 112 -5.21 3.10 -3.10
CA SER A 112 -6.15 2.07 -2.68
C SER A 112 -7.40 2.09 -3.54
N HIS A 113 -7.84 0.88 -3.90
CA HIS A 113 -9.08 0.63 -4.65
C HIS A 113 -9.13 1.14 -6.10
N ASN A 114 -8.07 1.79 -6.59
CA ASN A 114 -7.93 2.28 -7.98
C ASN A 114 -9.23 2.93 -8.50
N TRP A 115 -9.79 3.86 -7.73
CA TRP A 115 -11.06 4.52 -8.05
C TRP A 115 -11.01 5.34 -9.35
N GLN A 116 -9.81 5.69 -9.81
CA GLN A 116 -9.56 6.43 -11.04
C GLN A 116 -8.97 5.48 -12.08
N ALA A 117 -9.83 4.95 -12.94
CA ALA A 117 -9.38 4.26 -14.13
C ALA A 117 -8.98 5.32 -15.18
N PHE A 118 -7.68 5.64 -15.21
CA PHE A 118 -6.96 6.39 -16.26
C PHE A 118 -7.57 7.72 -16.74
#